data_AF-A0A4Q6FM17-F1
#
_entry.id   AF-A0A4Q6FM17-F1
#
_cell.length_a   1.000
_cell.length_b   1.000
_cell.length_c   1.000
_cell.angle_alpha   90.00
_cell.angle_beta   90.00
_cell.angle_gamma   90.00
#
_symmetry.space_group_name_H-M   'P 1'
#
loop_
_entity.id
_entity.type
_entity.pdbx_description
1 polymer ?
#
loop_
_entity_poly.entity_id
_entity_poly.type
_entity_poly.pdbx_seq_one_letter_code
_entity_poly.pdbx_strand_id
1 'polypeptide(L)'
;LLIDSEDPEVVKHYKADRYNHGLASPAFYLSYLAVRDKLIAAAGAFRHPLLFLIPTADKIIDSKASFEFYDKVVAPEKKLIRYEDYYHEIMNEPGKDQVFADIKEWIKAHSAK
;
A
#
# COMPACT_ATOMS: atom_id res chain seq x y z
N LEU A 1 3.28 -13.38 -6.68
CA LEU A 1 3.83 -12.01 -6.59
C LEU A 1 5.29 -12.08 -6.17
N LEU A 2 6.04 -11.00 -6.39
CA LEU A 2 7.42 -10.88 -5.93
C LEU A 2 7.42 -10.25 -4.52
N ILE A 3 8.32 -10.71 -3.66
CA ILE A 3 8.65 -10.04 -2.40
C ILE A 3 9.67 -8.93 -2.69
N ASP A 4 9.40 -7.72 -2.21
CA ASP A 4 10.29 -6.56 -2.32
C ASP A 4 10.42 -5.90 -0.94
N SER A 5 11.51 -6.25 -0.26
CA SER A 5 11.89 -5.77 1.07
C SER A 5 13.41 -5.68 1.16
N GLU A 6 13.92 -4.70 1.91
CA GLU A 6 15.36 -4.59 2.19
C GLU A 6 15.86 -5.64 3.18
N ASP A 7 14.97 -6.25 3.97
CA ASP A 7 15.33 -7.26 4.97
C ASP A 7 15.54 -8.64 4.30
N PRO A 8 16.78 -9.17 4.28
CA PRO A 8 17.05 -10.46 3.65
C PRO A 8 16.37 -11.64 4.35
N GLU A 9 16.10 -11.55 5.66
CA GLU A 9 15.38 -12.60 6.38
C GLU A 9 13.89 -12.58 6.02
N VAL A 10 13.28 -11.42 5.80
CA VAL A 10 11.91 -11.32 5.25
C VAL A 10 11.84 -11.98 3.88
N VAL A 11 12.77 -11.65 2.98
CA VAL A 11 12.82 -12.25 1.63
C VAL A 11 12.97 -13.77 1.69
N LYS A 12 13.83 -14.27 2.60
CA LYS A 12 14.05 -15.70 2.82
C LYS A 12 12.81 -16.39 3.39
N HIS A 13 12.16 -15.80 4.40
CA HIS A 13 10.92 -16.31 4.97
C HIS A 13 9.80 -16.36 3.94
N TYR A 14 9.63 -15.31 3.13
CA TYR A 14 8.66 -15.28 2.05
C TYR A 14 8.84 -16.43 1.07
N LYS A 15 10.10 -16.68 0.64
CA LYS A 15 10.44 -17.75 -0.32
C LYS A 15 10.26 -19.15 0.27
N ALA A 16 10.46 -19.31 1.57
CA ALA A 16 10.32 -20.58 2.26
C ALA A 16 8.86 -20.91 2.64
N ASP A 17 7.97 -19.92 2.66
CA ASP A 17 6.58 -20.12 3.04
C ASP A 17 5.79 -20.83 1.92
N ARG A 18 5.32 -22.05 2.23
CA ARG A 18 4.51 -22.88 1.33
C ARG A 18 3.16 -22.28 0.96
N TYR A 19 2.71 -21.26 1.68
CA TYR A 19 1.46 -20.57 1.39
C TYR A 19 1.63 -19.42 0.39
N ASN A 20 2.86 -19.00 0.10
CA ASN A 20 3.15 -18.01 -0.92
C ASN A 20 3.23 -18.64 -2.31
N HIS A 21 2.74 -17.92 -3.33
CA HIS A 21 2.86 -18.36 -4.72
C HIS A 21 3.03 -17.20 -5.72
N GLY A 22 3.65 -17.53 -6.85
CA GLY A 22 3.91 -16.61 -7.97
C GLY A 22 2.73 -16.44 -8.95
N LEU A 23 1.64 -17.19 -8.78
CA LEU A 23 0.63 -17.37 -9.83
C LEU A 23 -0.42 -16.26 -9.87
N ALA A 24 -0.83 -15.91 -11.10
CA ALA A 24 -1.97 -15.06 -11.41
C ALA A 24 -2.60 -15.55 -12.72
N SER A 25 -3.93 -15.77 -12.74
CA SER A 25 -4.61 -16.19 -13.97
C SER A 25 -4.85 -15.01 -14.92
N PRO A 26 -5.00 -15.23 -16.23
CA PRO A 26 -5.35 -14.16 -17.17
C PRO A 26 -6.66 -13.46 -16.79
N ALA A 27 -7.66 -14.21 -16.31
CA ALA A 27 -8.94 -13.66 -15.87
C ALA A 27 -8.78 -12.74 -14.64
N PHE A 28 -7.90 -13.11 -13.70
CA PHE A 28 -7.54 -12.24 -12.57
C PHE A 28 -6.84 -10.97 -13.06
N TYR A 29 -5.87 -11.08 -13.96
CA TYR A 29 -5.11 -9.92 -14.42
C TYR A 29 -6.00 -8.91 -15.17
N LEU A 30 -6.87 -9.40 -16.06
CA LEU A 30 -7.80 -8.54 -16.79
C LEU A 30 -8.85 -7.88 -15.87
N SER A 31 -9.35 -8.58 -14.86
CA SER A 31 -10.29 -7.99 -13.90
C SER A 31 -9.60 -6.96 -13.00
N TYR A 32 -8.37 -7.22 -12.57
CA TYR A 32 -7.53 -6.26 -11.85
C TYR A 32 -7.35 -4.96 -12.64
N LEU A 33 -6.97 -5.04 -13.93
CA LEU A 33 -6.80 -3.85 -14.78
C LEU A 33 -8.11 -3.05 -14.90
N ALA A 34 -9.23 -3.74 -15.14
CA ALA A 34 -10.53 -3.10 -15.26
C ALA A 34 -10.98 -2.40 -13.95
N VAL A 35 -10.70 -2.99 -12.79
CA VAL A 35 -11.02 -2.39 -11.49
C VAL A 35 -10.08 -1.24 -11.16
N ARG A 36 -8.78 -1.37 -11.47
CA ARG A 36 -7.79 -0.30 -11.27
C ARG A 36 -8.20 0.99 -12.01
N ASP A 37 -8.58 0.87 -13.28
CA ASP A 37 -8.93 2.04 -14.09
C ASP A 37 -10.24 2.70 -13.57
N LYS A 38 -11.22 1.88 -13.15
CA LYS A 38 -12.44 2.37 -12.49
C LYS A 38 -12.14 3.08 -11.16
N LEU A 39 -11.23 2.52 -10.36
CA LEU A 39 -10.82 3.09 -9.08
C LEU A 39 -10.21 4.48 -9.30
N ILE A 40 -9.24 4.61 -10.22
CA ILE A 40 -8.59 5.88 -10.56
C ILE A 40 -9.62 6.93 -10.99
N ALA A 41 -10.58 6.56 -11.84
CA ALA A 41 -11.65 7.45 -12.26
C ALA A 41 -12.60 7.85 -11.11
N ALA A 42 -12.75 6.99 -10.11
CA ALA A 42 -13.62 7.19 -8.94
C ALA A 42 -12.92 7.85 -7.74
N ALA A 43 -11.69 8.36 -7.86
CA ALA A 43 -10.97 9.00 -6.75
C ALA A 43 -11.80 10.11 -6.05
N GLY A 44 -12.57 10.88 -6.82
CA GLY A 44 -13.46 11.92 -6.32
C GLY A 44 -14.72 11.41 -5.61
N ALA A 45 -14.93 10.10 -5.47
CA ALA A 45 -16.08 9.50 -4.79
C ALA A 45 -15.79 9.12 -3.33
N PHE A 46 -14.53 9.17 -2.89
CA PHE A 46 -14.15 8.86 -1.51
C PHE A 46 -14.61 9.96 -0.55
N ARG A 47 -15.27 9.58 0.54
CA ARG A 47 -15.85 10.51 1.55
C ARG A 47 -15.46 10.19 2.99
N HIS A 48 -14.89 9.02 3.25
CA HIS A 48 -14.46 8.61 4.59
C HIS A 48 -13.02 9.07 4.87
N PRO A 49 -12.60 9.15 6.14
CA PRO A 49 -11.21 9.38 6.48
C PRO A 49 -10.29 8.37 5.79
N LEU A 50 -9.21 8.84 5.16
CA LEU A 50 -8.26 7.99 4.42
C LEU A 50 -6.81 8.22 4.85
N LEU A 51 -6.12 7.12 5.11
CA LEU A 51 -4.67 7.10 5.33
C LEU A 51 -3.98 6.42 4.14
N PHE A 52 -3.02 7.12 3.54
CA PHE A 52 -2.14 6.60 2.50
C PHE A 52 -0.75 6.39 3.10
N LEU A 53 -0.24 5.18 2.98
CA LEU A 53 1.07 4.76 3.48
C LEU A 53 1.87 4.27 2.29
N ILE A 54 2.76 5.12 1.77
CA ILE A 54 3.36 4.91 0.45
C ILE A 54 4.89 4.82 0.57
N PRO A 55 5.51 3.67 0.23
CA PRO A 55 6.95 3.59 0.03
C PRO A 55 7.40 4.42 -1.18
N THR A 56 8.60 4.98 -1.12
CA THR A 56 9.15 5.80 -2.22
C THR A 56 10.14 5.05 -3.11
N ALA A 57 10.71 3.94 -2.63
CA ALA A 57 11.64 3.09 -3.37
C ALA A 57 11.00 1.76 -3.81
N ASP A 58 9.66 1.73 -3.94
CA ASP A 58 8.88 0.58 -4.39
C ASP A 58 9.23 0.20 -5.84
N LYS A 59 9.59 -1.07 -6.06
CA LYS A 59 9.96 -1.58 -7.40
C LYS A 59 8.80 -2.30 -8.09
N ILE A 60 7.66 -2.45 -7.42
CA ILE A 60 6.48 -3.18 -7.90
C ILE A 60 5.41 -2.22 -8.40
N ILE A 61 5.16 -1.12 -7.68
CA ILE A 61 4.16 -0.11 -8.05
C ILE A 61 4.77 1.28 -8.22
N ASP A 62 4.11 2.13 -9.01
CA ASP A 62 4.50 3.54 -9.18
C ASP A 62 3.92 4.39 -8.04
N SER A 63 4.77 4.80 -7.10
CA SER A 63 4.39 5.67 -5.98
C SER A 63 3.85 7.03 -6.45
N LYS A 64 4.30 7.53 -7.61
CA LYS A 64 3.78 8.79 -8.17
C LYS A 64 2.30 8.68 -8.51
N ALA A 65 1.87 7.57 -9.10
CA ALA A 65 0.46 7.32 -9.39
C ALA A 65 -0.41 7.33 -8.12
N SER A 66 0.12 6.83 -7.01
CA SER A 66 -0.55 6.89 -5.70
C SER A 66 -0.67 8.32 -5.17
N PHE A 67 0.36 9.16 -5.36
CA PHE A 67 0.30 10.58 -5.00
C PHE A 67 -0.72 11.34 -5.85
N GLU A 68 -0.73 11.12 -7.16
CA GLU A 68 -1.72 11.72 -8.07
C GLU A 68 -3.16 11.26 -7.73
N PHE A 69 -3.32 10.02 -7.28
CA PHE A 69 -4.61 9.54 -6.78
C PHE A 69 -5.01 10.25 -5.48
N TYR A 70 -4.08 10.38 -4.52
CA TYR A 70 -4.31 11.11 -3.27
C TYR A 70 -4.77 12.54 -3.55
N ASP A 71 -4.17 13.24 -4.51
CA ASP A 71 -4.55 14.62 -4.86
C ASP A 71 -5.99 14.72 -5.37
N LYS A 72 -6.48 13.69 -6.08
CA LYS A 72 -7.86 13.62 -6.61
C LYS A 72 -8.90 13.21 -5.57
N VAL A 73 -8.49 12.64 -4.44
CA VAL A 73 -9.40 12.24 -3.35
C VAL A 73 -9.97 13.49 -2.66
N VAL A 74 -11.29 13.53 -2.51
CA VAL A 74 -12.02 14.66 -1.88
C VAL A 74 -12.53 14.35 -0.47
N ALA A 75 -12.01 13.29 0.15
CA ALA A 75 -12.32 12.98 1.54
C ALA A 75 -11.96 14.19 2.43
N PRO A 76 -12.85 14.57 3.38
CA PRO A 76 -12.64 15.75 4.23
C PRO A 76 -11.41 15.60 5.13
N GLU A 77 -11.07 14.36 5.48
CA GLU A 77 -9.87 14.02 6.22
C GLU A 77 -9.07 12.99 5.44
N LYS A 78 -7.86 13.37 5.01
CA LYS A 78 -6.94 12.46 4.32
C LYS A 78 -5.50 12.76 4.72
N LYS A 79 -4.72 11.72 5.05
CA LYS A 79 -3.29 11.82 5.40
C LYS A 79 -2.47 10.98 4.44
N LEU A 80 -1.36 11.54 3.97
CA LEU A 80 -0.35 10.82 3.19
C LEU A 80 0.94 10.77 4.01
N ILE A 81 1.46 9.57 4.24
CA ILE A 81 2.77 9.34 4.82
C ILE A 81 3.64 8.69 3.75
N ARG A 82 4.80 9.29 3.51
CA ARG A 82 5.83 8.78 2.60
C ARG A 82 6.90 8.12 3.43
N TYR A 83 7.21 6.87 3.12
CA TYR A 83 8.34 6.16 3.72
C TYR A 83 9.51 6.23 2.74
N GLU A 84 10.45 7.14 3.04
CA GLU A 84 11.68 7.31 2.27
C GLU A 84 12.50 6.01 2.33
N ASP A 85 13.07 5.60 1.20
CA ASP A 85 13.89 4.40 1.01
C ASP A 85 13.19 3.03 1.22
N TYR A 86 11.94 3.00 1.67
CA TYR A 86 11.23 1.73 1.88
C TYR A 86 10.80 1.10 0.56
N TYR A 87 10.80 -0.23 0.54
CA TYR A 87 10.30 -1.03 -0.58
C TYR A 87 8.81 -1.37 -0.41
N HIS A 88 8.28 -2.24 -1.27
CA HIS A 88 6.84 -2.52 -1.39
C HIS A 88 6.17 -2.91 -0.06
N GLU A 89 6.79 -3.79 0.73
CA GLU A 89 6.19 -4.32 1.96
C GLU A 89 6.57 -3.49 3.20
N ILE A 90 6.11 -2.23 3.27
CA ILE A 90 6.46 -1.29 4.37
C ILE A 90 6.28 -1.86 5.79
N MET A 91 5.34 -2.79 5.99
CA MET A 91 5.08 -3.44 7.29
C MET A 91 6.11 -4.52 7.65
N ASN A 92 6.98 -4.90 6.72
CA ASN A 92 8.05 -5.87 6.89
C ASN A 92 9.45 -5.25 6.80
N GLU A 93 9.56 -3.96 6.48
CA GLU A 93 10.84 -3.25 6.43
C GLU A 93 11.50 -3.13 7.82
N PRO A 94 12.84 -2.92 7.90
CA PRO A 94 13.55 -2.78 9.18
C PRO A 94 12.95 -1.72 10.13
N GLY A 95 12.36 -0.65 9.59
CA GLY A 95 11.70 0.42 10.37
C GLY A 95 10.18 0.27 10.53
N LYS A 96 9.62 -0.91 10.27
CA LYS A 96 8.18 -1.21 10.35
C LYS A 96 7.48 -0.76 11.64
N ASP A 97 8.19 -0.66 12.76
CA ASP A 97 7.61 -0.20 14.03
C ASP A 97 7.00 1.21 13.90
N GLN A 98 7.61 2.08 13.10
CA GLN A 98 7.05 3.40 12.80
C GLN A 98 5.76 3.28 11.97
N VAL A 99 5.74 2.40 10.97
CA VAL A 99 4.55 2.14 10.13
C VAL A 99 3.37 1.67 11.00
N PHE A 100 3.62 0.74 11.92
CA PHE A 100 2.58 0.28 12.85
C PHE A 100 2.15 1.36 13.84
N ALA A 101 3.06 2.23 14.29
CA ALA A 101 2.73 3.37 15.13
C ALA A 101 1.81 4.36 14.41
N ASP A 102 2.10 4.69 13.16
CA ASP A 102 1.29 5.60 12.33
C ASP A 102 -0.12 5.05 12.09
N ILE A 103 -0.25 3.76 11.78
CA ILE A 103 -1.54 3.07 11.63
C ILE A 103 -2.33 3.16 12.94
N LYS A 104 -1.68 2.85 14.08
CA LYS A 104 -2.31 2.86 15.39
C LYS A 104 -2.78 4.25 15.80
N GLU A 105 -1.97 5.27 15.55
CA GLU A 105 -2.33 6.67 15.82
C GLU A 105 -3.54 7.08 14.98
N TRP A 106 -3.51 6.77 13.67
CA TRP A 106 -4.63 7.05 12.78
C TRP A 106 -5.93 6.40 13.26
N ILE A 107 -5.90 5.09 13.56
CA ILE A 107 -7.07 4.37 14.05
C ILE A 107 -7.57 5.00 15.35
N LYS A 108 -6.69 5.31 16.31
CA LYS A 108 -7.09 5.94 17.58
C LYS A 108 -7.76 7.30 17.41
N ALA A 109 -7.26 8.12 16.48
CA ALA A 109 -7.84 9.43 16.18
C ALA A 109 -9.26 9.33 15.58
N HIS A 110 -9.57 8.21 14.92
CA HIS A 110 -10.83 7.99 14.19
C HIS A 110 -11.76 6.95 14.81
N SER A 111 -11.35 6.32 15.91
CA SER A 111 -12.20 5.45 16.69
C SER A 111 -13.09 6.34 17.56
N ALA A 112 -14.41 6.19 17.44
CA ALA A 112 -15.31 6.79 18.42
C ALA A 112 -14.89 6.34 19.83
N LYS A 113 -15.00 7.24 20.82
CA LYS A 113 -15.08 6.80 22.21
C LYS A 113 -16.37 6.02 22.42
#